data_AF-A0A2H0RE42-F1
#
_entry.id   AF-A0A2H0RE42-F1
#
_cell.length_a   1.000
_cell.length_b   1.000
_cell.length_c   1.000
_cell.angle_alpha   90.00
_cell.angle_beta   90.00
_cell.angle_gamma   90.00
#
_symmetry.space_group_name_H-M   'P 1'
#
loop_
_entity.id
_entity.type
_entity.pdbx_description
1 polymer ?
#
loop_
_entity_poly.entity_id
_entity_poly.type
_entity_poly.pdbx_seq_one_letter_code
_entity_poly.pdbx_strand_id
1 'polypeptide(L)'
;MSLNIKTIASSFFSLDILVTTLAGVAMLLAVAYGYFVSSTIFNMVHYRATIEAIARTSTELGILEANYLTLGKSMTIERAYKLGLTDATKATYLVVDTSERGSVLALDTY
;
A
#
# COMPACT_ATOMS: atom_id res chain seq x y z
N MET A 1 -66.97 21.24 -30.68
CA MET A 1 -66.51 21.01 -29.30
C MET A 1 -65.47 19.88 -29.19
N SER A 2 -64.64 19.66 -30.22
CA SER A 2 -63.65 18.56 -30.27
C SER A 2 -62.21 19.00 -29.99
N LEU A 3 -61.93 20.32 -29.93
CA LEU A 3 -60.58 20.84 -29.70
C LEU A 3 -60.06 20.61 -28.27
N ASN A 4 -60.92 20.57 -27.25
CA ASN A 4 -60.47 20.45 -25.86
C ASN A 4 -59.96 19.04 -25.51
N ILE A 5 -60.50 17.98 -26.13
CA ILE A 5 -60.15 16.60 -25.77
C ILE A 5 -58.73 16.23 -26.24
N LYS A 6 -58.30 16.73 -27.41
CA LYS A 6 -56.93 16.48 -27.92
C LYS A 6 -55.86 17.19 -27.09
N THR A 7 -56.10 18.43 -26.67
CA THR A 7 -55.14 19.20 -25.85
C THR A 7 -54.94 18.54 -24.48
N ILE A 8 -56.04 18.09 -23.86
CA ILE A 8 -56.01 17.39 -22.57
C ILE A 8 -55.25 16.05 -22.69
N ALA A 9 -55.49 15.27 -23.75
CA ALA A 9 -54.78 14.02 -23.98
C ALA A 9 -53.26 14.22 -24.19
N SER A 10 -52.85 15.27 -24.90
CA SER A 10 -51.43 15.57 -25.10
C SER A 10 -50.72 16.02 -23.81
N SER A 11 -51.42 16.71 -22.90
CA SER A 11 -50.83 17.11 -21.62
C SER A 11 -50.56 15.92 -20.68
N PHE A 12 -51.44 14.91 -20.69
CA PHE A 12 -51.22 13.70 -19.88
C PHE A 12 -49.99 12.92 -20.36
N PHE A 13 -49.85 12.73 -21.67
CA PHE A 13 -48.70 12.04 -22.25
C PHE A 13 -47.37 12.73 -21.91
N SER A 14 -47.33 14.07 -21.89
CA SER A 14 -46.13 14.81 -21.51
C SER A 14 -45.76 14.68 -20.03
N LEU A 15 -46.75 14.48 -19.15
CA LEU A 15 -46.53 14.36 -17.71
C LEU A 15 -45.92 13.00 -17.35
N ASP A 16 -46.39 11.92 -17.98
CA ASP A 16 -45.87 10.56 -17.77
C ASP A 16 -44.39 10.44 -18.19
N ILE A 17 -44.02 11.07 -19.31
CA ILE A 17 -42.62 11.13 -19.77
C ILE A 17 -41.74 11.88 -18.76
N LEU A 18 -42.24 12.99 -18.22
CA LEU A 18 -41.51 13.82 -17.25
C LEU A 18 -41.29 13.07 -15.93
N VAL A 19 -42.31 12.37 -15.43
CA VAL A 19 -42.21 11.55 -14.21
C VAL A 19 -41.22 10.39 -14.41
N THR A 20 -41.29 9.69 -15.54
CA THR A 20 -40.40 8.55 -15.82
C THR A 20 -38.95 8.98 -15.99
N THR A 21 -38.71 10.12 -16.67
CA THR A 21 -37.36 10.69 -16.81
C THR A 21 -36.80 11.17 -15.48
N LEU A 22 -37.60 11.83 -14.64
CA LEU A 22 -37.19 12.25 -13.31
C LEU A 22 -36.84 11.05 -12.42
N ALA A 23 -37.65 9.99 -12.46
CA ALA A 23 -37.37 8.74 -11.74
C ALA A 23 -36.07 8.08 -12.23
N GLY A 24 -35.83 8.07 -13.54
CA GLY A 24 -34.58 7.56 -14.12
C GLY A 24 -33.35 8.33 -13.65
N VAL A 25 -33.42 9.67 -13.64
CA VAL A 25 -32.33 10.52 -13.15
C VAL A 25 -32.09 10.31 -11.65
N ALA A 26 -33.15 10.23 -10.85
CA ALA A 26 -33.05 9.96 -9.42
C ALA A 26 -32.38 8.61 -9.13
N MET A 27 -32.72 7.57 -9.89
CA MET A 27 -32.11 6.25 -9.78
C MET A 27 -30.62 6.28 -10.13
N LEU A 28 -30.24 6.99 -11.21
CA LEU A 28 -28.85 7.14 -11.61
C LEU A 28 -28.03 7.87 -10.53
N LEU A 29 -28.57 8.94 -9.96
CA LEU A 29 -27.93 9.67 -8.85
C LEU A 29 -27.75 8.78 -7.62
N ALA A 30 -28.73 7.94 -7.28
CA ALA A 30 -28.62 7.01 -6.15
C ALA A 30 -27.48 5.99 -6.36
N VAL A 31 -27.36 5.43 -7.56
CA VAL A 31 -26.28 4.49 -7.90
C VAL A 31 -24.92 5.18 -7.87
N ALA A 32 -24.80 6.35 -8.49
CA ALA A 32 -23.57 7.12 -8.51
C ALA A 32 -23.12 7.51 -7.10
N TYR A 33 -24.06 7.93 -6.25
CA TYR A 33 -23.78 8.27 -4.86
C TYR A 33 -23.33 7.05 -4.05
N GLY A 34 -24.03 5.91 -4.19
CA GLY A 34 -23.63 4.65 -3.54
C GLY A 34 -22.23 4.20 -3.93
N TYR A 35 -21.90 4.29 -5.22
CA TYR A 35 -20.55 3.99 -5.73
C TYR A 35 -19.49 4.94 -5.16
N PHE A 36 -19.78 6.25 -5.13
CA PHE A 36 -18.87 7.25 -4.61
C PHE A 36 -18.55 7.03 -3.12
N VAL A 37 -19.58 6.76 -2.30
CA VAL A 37 -19.41 6.48 -0.88
C VAL A 37 -18.58 5.22 -0.66
N SER A 38 -18.89 4.14 -1.38
CA SER A 38 -18.14 2.89 -1.29
C SER A 38 -16.66 3.10 -1.63
N SER A 39 -16.38 3.72 -2.78
CA SER A 39 -15.00 4.02 -3.22
C SER A 39 -14.25 4.89 -2.20
N THR A 40 -14.90 5.90 -1.65
CA THR A 40 -14.31 6.78 -0.63
C THR A 40 -13.93 6.01 0.64
N ILE A 41 -14.80 5.12 1.11
CA ILE A 41 -14.54 4.28 2.29
C ILE A 41 -13.35 3.35 2.02
N PHE A 42 -13.35 2.63 0.90
CA PHE A 42 -12.24 1.74 0.53
C PHE A 42 -10.91 2.49 0.46
N ASN A 43 -10.90 3.65 -0.20
CA ASN A 43 -9.68 4.45 -0.33
C ASN A 43 -9.19 4.95 1.05
N MET A 44 -10.10 5.35 1.94
CA MET A 44 -9.73 5.80 3.28
C MET A 44 -9.14 4.68 4.14
N VAL A 45 -9.67 3.45 4.04
CA VAL A 45 -9.11 2.29 4.75
C VAL A 45 -7.72 1.95 4.22
N HIS A 46 -7.54 1.90 2.90
CA HIS A 46 -6.23 1.63 2.30
C HIS A 46 -5.20 2.71 2.63
N TYR A 47 -5.61 3.97 2.64
CA TYR A 47 -4.75 5.08 3.03
C TYR A 47 -4.26 4.95 4.47
N ARG A 48 -5.16 4.59 5.42
CA ARG A 48 -4.78 4.34 6.81
C ARG A 48 -3.81 3.17 6.96
N ALA A 49 -4.10 2.04 6.29
CA ALA A 49 -3.21 0.89 6.30
C ALA A 49 -1.82 1.23 5.74
N THR A 50 -1.77 2.06 4.69
CA THR A 50 -0.51 2.52 4.08
C THR A 50 0.27 3.42 5.04
N ILE A 51 -0.39 4.36 5.71
CA ILE A 51 0.26 5.20 6.74
C ILE A 51 0.84 4.34 7.86
N GLU A 52 0.09 3.36 8.35
CA GLU A 52 0.57 2.48 9.41
C GLU A 52 1.78 1.66 8.96
N ALA A 53 1.74 1.11 7.75
CA ALA A 53 2.88 0.40 7.16
C ALA A 53 4.12 1.29 7.01
N ILE A 54 3.94 2.54 6.56
CA ILE A 54 5.03 3.53 6.49
C ILE A 54 5.59 3.80 7.89
N ALA A 55 4.75 4.04 8.89
CA ALA A 55 5.18 4.32 10.26
C ALA A 55 5.99 3.15 10.86
N ARG A 56 5.55 1.90 10.64
CA ARG A 56 6.29 0.70 11.05
C ARG A 56 7.64 0.61 10.34
N THR A 57 7.66 0.79 9.03
CA THR A 57 8.89 0.72 8.22
C THR A 57 9.89 1.79 8.64
N SER A 58 9.46 3.02 8.86
CA SER A 58 10.32 4.11 9.36
C SER A 58 10.89 3.82 10.74
N THR A 59 10.10 3.17 11.61
CA THR A 59 10.57 2.76 12.94
C THR A 59 11.62 1.66 12.85
N GLU A 60 11.40 0.65 12.00
CA GLU A 60 12.37 -0.42 11.75
C GLU A 60 13.67 0.11 11.15
N LEU A 61 13.59 1.06 10.20
CA LEU A 61 14.77 1.74 9.66
C LEU A 61 15.52 2.52 10.74
N GLY A 62 14.82 3.27 11.60
CA GLY A 62 15.46 4.00 12.70
C GLY A 62 16.15 3.07 13.70
N ILE A 63 15.55 1.92 14.01
CA ILE A 63 16.18 0.88 14.85
C ILE A 63 17.42 0.31 14.15
N LEU A 64 17.32 0.02 12.85
CA LEU A 64 18.42 -0.52 12.07
C LEU A 64 19.60 0.48 12.00
N GLU A 65 19.32 1.76 11.76
CA GLU A 65 20.32 2.83 11.78
C GLU A 65 20.97 2.97 13.16
N ALA A 66 20.19 2.93 14.24
CA ALA A 66 20.71 2.96 15.60
C ALA A 66 21.62 1.74 15.89
N ASN A 67 21.22 0.55 15.42
CA ASN A 67 22.03 -0.66 15.53
C ASN A 67 23.33 -0.54 14.73
N TYR A 68 23.29 0.00 13.51
CA TYR A 68 24.50 0.25 12.70
C TYR A 68 25.44 1.25 13.35
N LEU A 69 24.92 2.36 13.89
CA LEU A 69 25.72 3.34 14.61
C LEU A 69 26.33 2.75 15.88
N THR A 70 25.61 1.88 16.58
CA THR A 70 26.11 1.18 17.77
C THR A 70 27.15 0.13 17.40
N LEU A 71 26.96 -0.60 16.30
CA LEU A 71 27.92 -1.57 15.81
C LEU A 71 29.21 -0.89 15.35
N GLY A 72 29.11 0.20 14.59
CA GLY A 72 30.26 1.01 14.18
C GLY A 72 31.02 1.63 15.37
N LYS A 73 30.34 1.93 16.48
CA LYS A 73 30.99 2.40 17.72
C LYS A 73 31.55 1.28 18.59
N SER A 74 31.04 0.05 18.48
CA SER A 74 31.44 -1.08 19.34
C SER A 74 32.48 -2.01 18.69
N MET A 75 32.58 -2.06 17.36
CA MET A 75 33.70 -2.68 16.65
C MET A 75 34.89 -1.72 16.58
N THR A 76 35.60 -1.56 17.70
CA THR A 76 36.96 -1.01 17.65
C THR A 76 37.96 -2.15 17.46
N ILE A 77 39.11 -1.86 16.84
CA ILE A 77 40.20 -2.83 16.65
C ILE A 77 40.59 -3.47 18.00
N GLU A 78 40.60 -2.68 19.09
CA GLU A 78 40.90 -3.20 20.43
C GLU A 78 39.87 -4.22 20.94
N ARG A 79 38.60 -4.09 20.56
CA ARG A 79 37.55 -5.05 20.93
C ARG A 79 37.62 -6.31 20.07
N ALA A 80 38.00 -6.20 18.80
CA ALA A 80 38.27 -7.34 17.93
C ALA A 80 39.44 -8.17 18.48
N TYR A 81 40.53 -7.52 18.88
CA TYR A 81 41.66 -8.19 19.55
C TYR A 81 41.27 -8.85 20.89
N LYS A 82 40.41 -8.21 21.70
CA LYS A 82 39.87 -8.81 22.94
C LYS A 82 38.97 -10.02 22.70
N LEU A 83 38.32 -10.11 21.54
CA LEU A 83 37.51 -11.26 21.13
C LEU A 83 38.36 -12.38 20.47
N GLY A 84 39.69 -12.24 20.44
CA GLY A 84 40.61 -13.22 19.87
C GLY A 84 40.70 -13.18 18.34
N LEU A 85 40.15 -12.14 17.70
CA LEU A 85 40.30 -11.93 16.27
C LEU A 85 41.70 -11.38 15.99
N THR A 86 42.44 -12.05 15.12
CA THR A 86 43.79 -11.66 14.69
C THR A 86 43.75 -10.98 13.33
N ASP A 87 44.64 -10.01 13.10
CA ASP A 87 44.75 -9.34 11.79
C ASP A 87 44.98 -10.37 10.67
N ALA A 88 44.13 -10.29 9.64
CA ALA A 88 44.23 -11.15 8.48
C ALA A 88 45.48 -10.76 7.67
N THR A 89 46.51 -11.61 7.71
CA THR A 89 47.80 -11.38 7.04
C THR A 89 47.71 -11.47 5.51
N LYS A 90 46.57 -11.92 4.98
CA LYS A 90 46.22 -11.94 3.55
C LYS A 90 44.76 -11.49 3.38
N ALA A 91 44.51 -10.65 2.38
CA ALA A 91 43.16 -10.30 1.94
C ALA A 91 42.48 -11.54 1.33
N THR A 92 41.65 -12.21 2.10
CA THR A 92 40.80 -13.30 1.62
C THR A 92 39.44 -12.72 1.27
N TYR A 93 39.10 -12.74 -0.02
CA TYR A 93 37.78 -12.33 -0.50
C TYR A 93 36.79 -13.47 -0.25
N LEU A 94 35.78 -13.22 0.57
CA LEU A 94 34.64 -14.13 0.69
C LEU A 94 33.74 -13.93 -0.53
N VAL A 95 33.70 -14.92 -1.41
CA VAL A 95 32.70 -14.96 -2.48
C VAL A 95 31.37 -15.27 -1.80
N VAL A 96 30.54 -14.24 -1.63
CA VAL A 96 29.18 -14.39 -1.13
C VAL A 96 28.36 -14.97 -2.28
N ASP A 97 28.21 -16.29 -2.28
CA ASP A 97 27.31 -16.95 -3.21
C ASP A 97 25.87 -16.58 -2.82
N THR A 98 25.28 -15.67 -3.60
CA THR A 98 23.96 -15.09 -3.37
C THR A 98 22.80 -16.07 -3.62
N SER A 99 23.10 -17.35 -3.81
CA SER A 99 22.11 -18.37 -4.18
C SER A 99 21.26 -18.88 -3.01
N GLU A 100 21.76 -18.94 -1.78
CA GLU A 100 21.02 -19.64 -0.72
C GLU A 100 20.94 -18.86 0.60
N ARG A 101 19.83 -18.12 0.75
CA ARG A 101 19.21 -17.89 2.06
C ARG A 101 18.87 -19.26 2.68
N GLY A 102 19.87 -19.86 3.31
CA GLY A 102 19.74 -21.05 4.13
C GLY A 102 20.06 -22.34 3.40
N SER A 103 21.33 -22.74 3.42
CA SER A 103 21.71 -24.04 3.98
C SER A 103 23.23 -24.18 4.03
N VAL A 104 23.72 -24.59 5.20
CA VAL A 104 25.03 -25.18 5.51
C VAL A 104 26.31 -24.51 4.99
N LEU A 105 27.05 -23.96 5.95
CA LEU A 105 28.50 -23.78 5.91
C LEU A 105 29.18 -25.14 5.67
N ALA A 106 29.34 -25.54 4.41
CA ALA A 106 30.28 -26.57 4.03
C ALA A 106 31.64 -25.89 3.79
N LEU A 107 32.48 -25.95 4.82
CA LEU A 107 33.88 -25.56 4.74
C LEU A 107 34.64 -26.67 4.01
N ASP A 108 34.77 -26.58 2.69
CA ASP A 108 35.64 -27.48 1.94
C ASP A 108 37.05 -26.87 1.91
N THR A 109 37.91 -27.40 2.79
CA THR A 109 39.36 -27.13 2.84
C THR A 109 40.07 -28.01 1.82
N TYR A 110 40.73 -27.38 0.84
CA TYR A 110 41.85 -27.94 0.08
C TYR A 110 43.12 -27.13 0.34
#